data_AF-A0A3B8J0S1-F1
#
_entry.id   AF-A0A3B8J0S1-F1
#
_cell.length_a   1.000
_cell.length_b   1.000
_cell.length_c   1.000
_cell.angle_alpha   90.00
_cell.angle_beta   90.00
_cell.angle_gamma   90.00
#
_symmetry.space_group_name_H-M   'P 1'
#
loop_
_entity.id
_entity.type
_entity.pdbx_description
1 polymer ?
#
loop_
_entity_poly.entity_id
_entity_poly.type
_entity_poly.pdbx_seq_one_letter_code
_entity_poly.pdbx_strand_id
1 'polypeptide(L)'
;MGRALGITSIGNQNNIINAQSIGQIIINNIGQKRVWIPFVVLSVTILILVTGKRYEFLPKEEASPIQIDSLVEKDNLRDTLQLNQAMPPQKSKIVHDSLTIILDSREGAEIGLKDLIKDQTITIQFEGEIGLGFFAGSSGPDGILGFAEFSYFPNIPHGAVIGRWKEDSDWHFVGGMAEFVVPSSGDQTLEFLVNDADYSNNLGGFQGVIVY
;
A
#
# COMPACT_ATOMS: atom_id res chain seq x y z
N MET A 1 69.92 -3.51 35.97
CA MET A 1 69.77 -2.77 34.70
C MET A 1 68.33 -2.27 34.63
N GLY A 2 68.14 -0.98 34.91
CA GLY A 2 66.82 -0.35 35.06
C GLY A 2 66.28 0.20 33.74
N ARG A 3 64.97 0.08 33.54
CA ARG A 3 64.23 0.71 32.43
C ARG A 3 63.38 1.85 33.00
N ALA A 4 63.68 3.06 32.56
CA ALA A 4 62.97 4.27 32.90
C ALA A 4 61.73 4.45 32.00
N LEU A 5 60.63 4.86 32.63
CA LEU A 5 59.40 5.35 32.01
C LEU A 5 59.61 6.80 31.54
N GLY A 6 59.11 7.13 30.35
CA GLY A 6 59.02 8.50 29.86
C GLY A 6 57.71 8.69 29.11
N ILE A 7 56.75 9.35 29.74
CA ILE A 7 55.51 9.83 29.13
C ILE A 7 55.73 11.31 28.81
N THR A 8 55.61 11.70 27.54
CA THR A 8 55.55 13.10 27.10
C THR A 8 54.22 13.35 26.40
N SER A 9 53.30 13.98 27.14
CA SER A 9 52.09 14.61 26.61
C SER A 9 52.47 16.00 26.09
N ILE A 10 52.42 16.20 24.78
CA ILE A 10 52.56 17.52 24.15
C ILE A 10 51.16 17.93 23.69
N GLY A 11 50.56 18.85 24.44
CA GLY A 11 49.29 19.49 24.07
C GLY A 11 49.48 20.42 22.89
N ASN A 12 48.68 20.21 21.84
CA ASN A 12 48.63 21.10 20.68
C ASN A 12 47.52 22.13 20.89
N GLN A 13 47.88 23.31 21.39
CA GLN A 13 47.01 24.48 21.52
C GLN A 13 47.09 25.34 20.26
N ASN A 14 46.38 24.98 19.19
CA ASN A 14 46.20 25.88 18.04
C ASN A 14 44.84 25.66 17.38
N ASN A 15 43.79 26.19 18.00
CA ASN A 15 42.53 26.50 17.32
C ASN A 15 42.06 27.87 17.82
N ILE A 16 42.83 28.91 17.49
CA ILE A 16 42.36 30.29 17.56
C ILE A 16 41.42 30.47 16.37
N ILE A 17 40.14 30.23 16.61
CA ILE A 17 39.07 30.51 15.63
C ILE A 17 39.00 32.03 15.51
N ASN A 18 39.55 32.53 14.42
CA ASN A 18 39.55 33.95 14.08
C ASN A 18 38.09 34.40 13.83
N ALA A 19 37.56 35.28 14.68
CA ALA A 19 36.17 35.73 14.66
C ALA A 19 35.75 36.41 13.35
N GLN A 20 36.70 36.78 12.47
CA GLN A 20 36.40 37.33 11.15
C GLN A 20 35.89 36.29 10.13
N SER A 21 36.11 34.98 10.32
CA SER A 21 35.64 33.96 9.36
C SER A 21 34.18 33.54 9.58
N ILE A 22 33.64 33.70 10.79
CA ILE A 22 32.25 33.33 11.12
C ILE A 22 31.25 34.33 10.49
N GLY A 23 31.66 35.59 10.31
CA GLY A 23 30.82 36.64 9.71
C GLY A 23 30.50 36.44 8.22
N GLN A 24 31.36 35.74 7.47
CA GLN A 24 31.12 35.51 6.03
C GLN A 24 30.26 34.27 5.74
N ILE A 25 30.24 33.28 6.63
CA ILE A 25 29.44 32.06 6.42
C ILE A 25 27.94 32.35 6.62
N ILE A 26 27.59 33.33 7.47
CA ILE A 26 26.18 33.66 7.77
C ILE A 26 25.53 34.48 6.63
N ILE A 27 26.28 35.34 5.94
CA ILE A 27 25.70 36.22 4.91
C ILE A 27 25.38 35.47 3.60
N ASN A 28 26.10 34.39 3.29
CA ASN A 28 25.86 33.63 2.06
C ASN A 28 24.57 32.76 2.11
N ASN A 29 24.03 32.48 3.31
CA ASN A 29 22.88 31.60 3.47
C ASN A 29 21.52 32.35 3.50
N ILE A 30 21.55 33.69 3.56
CA ILE A 30 20.33 34.53 3.56
C ILE A 30 19.97 34.97 2.12
N GLY A 31 20.96 35.08 1.23
CA GLY A 31 20.75 35.44 -0.19
C GLY A 31 20.03 34.36 -1.00
N GLN A 32 20.29 33.08 -0.73
CA GLN A 32 19.66 31.97 -1.46
C GLN A 32 18.18 31.78 -1.12
N LYS A 33 17.72 32.13 0.10
CA LYS A 33 16.32 31.90 0.51
C LYS A 33 15.30 32.83 -0.17
N ARG A 34 15.74 33.96 -0.75
CA ARG A 34 14.81 34.93 -1.37
C ARG A 34 14.50 34.64 -2.84
N VAL A 35 15.31 33.84 -3.53
CA VAL A 35 15.11 33.56 -4.97
C VAL A 35 13.98 32.55 -5.21
N TRP A 36 13.74 31.61 -4.28
CA TRP A 36 12.77 30.53 -4.49
C TRP A 36 11.31 30.92 -4.21
N ILE A 37 11.08 31.96 -3.41
CA ILE A 37 9.73 32.43 -3.04
C ILE A 37 8.87 32.74 -4.28
N PRO A 38 9.31 33.51 -5.30
CA PRO A 38 8.50 33.77 -6.48
C PRO A 38 8.19 32.50 -7.29
N PHE A 39 9.10 31.52 -7.34
CA PHE A 39 8.85 30.26 -8.04
C PHE A 39 7.79 29.42 -7.33
N VAL A 40 7.83 29.33 -5.99
CA VAL A 40 6.81 28.60 -5.21
C VAL A 40 5.43 29.25 -5.38
N VAL A 41 5.35 30.58 -5.30
CA VAL A 41 4.09 31.31 -5.49
C VAL A 41 3.53 31.09 -6.90
N LEU A 42 4.38 31.12 -7.93
CA LEU A 42 3.97 30.85 -9.31
C LEU A 42 3.44 29.42 -9.48
N SER A 43 4.14 28.41 -8.94
CA SER A 43 3.72 27.01 -9.01
C SER A 43 2.37 26.76 -8.32
N VAL A 44 2.17 27.33 -7.12
CA VAL A 44 0.88 27.22 -6.40
C VAL A 44 -0.25 27.91 -7.18
N THR A 45 0.03 29.07 -7.80
CA THR A 45 -0.96 29.78 -8.61
C THR A 45 -1.38 28.97 -9.84
N ILE A 46 -0.43 28.33 -10.52
CA ILE A 46 -0.71 27.44 -11.66
C ILE A 46 -1.55 26.24 -11.21
N LEU A 47 -1.21 25.62 -10.07
CA LEU A 47 -1.95 24.49 -9.52
C LEU A 47 -3.41 24.85 -9.22
N ILE A 48 -3.66 26.01 -8.60
CA ILE A 48 -5.01 26.52 -8.34
C ILE A 48 -5.78 26.78 -9.63
N LEU A 49 -5.14 27.34 -10.67
CA LEU A 49 -5.80 27.58 -11.96
C LEU A 49 -6.14 26.28 -12.71
N VAL A 50 -5.27 25.27 -12.63
CA VAL A 50 -5.48 23.95 -13.27
C VAL A 50 -6.57 23.17 -12.55
N THR A 51 -6.56 23.17 -11.22
CA THR A 51 -7.55 22.43 -10.41
C THR A 51 -8.88 23.16 -10.34
N GLY A 52 -8.90 24.49 -10.23
CA GLY A 52 -10.11 25.30 -10.18
C GLY A 52 -11.01 25.14 -11.41
N LYS A 53 -10.42 24.97 -12.61
CA LYS A 53 -11.19 24.70 -13.83
C LYS A 53 -11.87 23.34 -13.87
N ARG A 54 -11.49 22.38 -13.01
CA ARG A 54 -12.12 21.05 -12.97
C ARG A 54 -13.37 20.99 -12.10
N TYR A 55 -13.63 21.99 -11.26
CA TYR A 55 -14.80 21.98 -10.36
C TYR A 55 -16.10 22.49 -10.99
N GLU A 56 -16.07 23.10 -12.19
CA GLU A 56 -17.29 23.59 -12.86
C GLU A 56 -18.03 22.51 -13.68
N PHE A 57 -17.50 21.28 -13.74
CA PHE A 57 -18.01 20.22 -14.62
C PHE A 57 -18.54 18.99 -13.89
N LEU A 58 -19.10 19.16 -12.68
CA LEU A 58 -19.91 18.11 -12.08
C LEU A 58 -21.37 18.30 -12.53
N PRO A 59 -21.89 17.46 -13.45
CA PRO A 59 -23.30 17.48 -13.79
C PRO A 59 -24.09 17.20 -12.51
N LYS A 60 -25.08 18.07 -12.26
CA LYS A 60 -26.02 17.92 -11.16
C LYS A 60 -26.78 16.61 -11.38
N GLU A 61 -26.41 15.58 -10.64
CA GLU A 61 -27.02 14.26 -10.71
C GLU A 61 -28.47 14.36 -10.23
N GLU A 62 -29.41 14.44 -11.16
CA GLU A 62 -30.85 14.33 -10.89
C GLU A 62 -31.15 12.88 -10.51
N ALA A 63 -31.18 12.63 -9.20
CA ALA A 63 -31.60 11.35 -8.64
C ALA A 63 -33.03 11.02 -9.13
N SER A 64 -33.12 10.03 -10.00
CA SER A 64 -34.40 9.46 -10.43
C SER A 64 -34.99 8.63 -9.29
N PRO A 65 -36.30 8.75 -8.99
CA PRO A 65 -36.94 7.95 -7.96
C PRO A 65 -36.95 6.46 -8.37
N ILE A 66 -36.34 5.62 -7.54
CA ILE A 66 -36.35 4.17 -7.65
C ILE A 66 -37.80 3.69 -7.48
N GLN A 67 -38.40 3.15 -8.53
CA GLN A 67 -39.65 2.39 -8.43
C GLN A 67 -39.30 0.97 -7.97
N ILE A 68 -39.61 0.66 -6.71
CA ILE A 68 -39.53 -0.68 -6.16
C ILE A 68 -40.85 -1.39 -6.49
N ASP A 69 -40.85 -2.14 -7.59
CA ASP A 69 -41.93 -3.09 -7.88
C ASP A 69 -41.82 -4.27 -6.91
N SER A 70 -42.70 -4.27 -5.91
CA SER A 70 -42.89 -5.37 -4.99
C SER A 70 -43.63 -6.53 -5.69
N LEU A 71 -42.89 -7.46 -6.26
CA LEU A 71 -43.42 -8.78 -6.63
C LEU A 71 -43.24 -9.75 -5.46
N VAL A 72 -44.25 -9.75 -4.59
CA VAL A 72 -44.49 -10.80 -3.60
C VAL A 72 -45.11 -11.98 -4.35
N GLU A 73 -44.29 -12.97 -4.72
CA GLU A 73 -44.75 -14.29 -5.10
C GLU A 73 -44.62 -15.22 -3.89
N LYS A 74 -45.65 -15.15 -3.03
CA LYS A 74 -45.95 -16.23 -2.08
C LYS A 74 -46.80 -17.22 -2.84
N ASP A 75 -46.26 -18.40 -3.12
CA ASP A 75 -46.95 -19.68 -2.89
C ASP A 75 -46.07 -20.86 -3.31
N ASN A 76 -46.24 -21.97 -2.57
CA ASN A 76 -45.75 -23.33 -2.86
C ASN A 76 -44.33 -23.70 -2.41
N LEU A 77 -44.16 -23.85 -1.09
CA LEU A 77 -43.14 -24.74 -0.50
C LEU A 77 -43.69 -25.42 0.76
N ARG A 78 -44.74 -26.20 0.57
CA ARG A 78 -45.19 -27.23 1.51
C ARG A 78 -45.41 -28.50 0.70
N ASP A 79 -44.41 -29.36 0.62
CA ASP A 79 -44.58 -30.83 0.45
C ASP A 79 -43.28 -31.63 0.22
N THR A 80 -42.15 -31.21 0.79
CA THR A 80 -40.93 -32.05 0.88
C THR A 80 -40.38 -32.09 2.30
N LEU A 81 -41.25 -32.41 3.25
CA LEU A 81 -40.88 -32.81 4.61
C LEU A 81 -41.01 -34.32 4.74
N GLN A 82 -40.13 -35.06 4.06
CA GLN A 82 -39.88 -36.45 4.41
C GLN A 82 -38.37 -36.76 4.36
N LEU A 83 -37.84 -36.94 5.57
CA LEU A 83 -37.05 -38.10 5.94
C LEU A 83 -35.71 -38.27 5.21
N ASN A 84 -34.70 -37.51 5.65
CA ASN A 84 -33.35 -38.03 5.70
C ASN A 84 -32.75 -37.76 7.08
N GLN A 85 -32.15 -38.81 7.62
CA GLN A 85 -31.71 -38.97 8.99
C GLN A 85 -30.73 -37.86 9.37
N ALA A 86 -31.02 -37.18 10.48
CA ALA A 86 -30.18 -36.14 11.03
C ALA A 86 -28.80 -36.71 11.37
N MET A 87 -27.80 -36.42 10.53
CA MET A 87 -26.42 -36.44 10.98
C MET A 87 -26.33 -35.49 12.18
N PRO A 88 -25.65 -35.87 13.28
CA PRO A 88 -25.44 -34.96 14.38
C PRO A 88 -24.80 -33.68 13.84
N PRO A 89 -25.25 -32.49 14.26
CA PRO A 89 -24.66 -31.23 13.80
C PRO A 89 -23.18 -31.27 14.14
N GLN A 90 -22.34 -31.48 13.11
CA GLN A 90 -20.90 -31.30 13.25
C GLN A 90 -20.73 -29.83 13.56
N LYS A 91 -20.47 -29.55 14.84
CA LYS A 91 -20.13 -28.25 15.36
C LYS A 91 -18.80 -27.88 14.71
N SER A 92 -18.84 -27.28 13.53
CA SER A 92 -17.65 -26.79 12.82
C SER A 92 -17.03 -25.74 13.75
N LYS A 93 -15.92 -26.11 14.37
CA LYS A 93 -15.09 -25.17 15.10
C LYS A 93 -14.36 -24.38 14.03
N ILE A 94 -14.92 -23.23 13.65
CA ILE A 94 -14.24 -22.28 12.79
C ILE A 94 -13.06 -21.75 13.61
N VAL A 95 -11.87 -22.26 13.32
CA VAL A 95 -10.61 -21.71 13.83
C VAL A 95 -10.16 -20.77 12.72
N HIS A 96 -10.31 -19.46 12.94
CA HIS A 96 -9.72 -18.48 12.05
C HIS A 96 -8.25 -18.35 12.44
N ASP A 97 -7.36 -18.78 11.57
CA ASP A 97 -5.94 -18.50 11.71
C ASP A 97 -5.67 -17.13 11.06
N SER A 98 -4.85 -16.33 11.72
CA SER A 98 -4.44 -15.02 11.22
C SER A 98 -2.92 -14.96 11.03
N LEU A 99 -2.48 -14.44 9.89
CA LEU A 99 -1.06 -14.28 9.58
C LEU A 99 -0.75 -12.82 9.22
N THR A 100 0.29 -12.26 9.82
CA THR A 100 0.83 -10.93 9.45
C THR A 100 1.78 -11.05 8.27
N ILE A 101 1.67 -10.12 7.32
CA ILE A 101 2.54 -9.98 6.16
C ILE A 101 3.30 -8.66 6.25
N ILE A 102 4.56 -8.67 5.82
CA ILE A 102 5.29 -7.46 5.48
C ILE A 102 5.58 -7.52 3.98
N LEU A 103 5.03 -6.57 3.22
CA LEU A 103 5.18 -6.47 1.78
C LEU A 103 6.16 -5.34 1.48
N ASP A 104 7.42 -5.69 1.17
CA ASP A 104 8.41 -4.72 0.71
C ASP A 104 8.07 -4.30 -0.73
N SER A 105 8.06 -2.98 -0.96
CA SER A 105 7.73 -2.40 -2.27
C SER A 105 8.70 -2.76 -3.40
N ARG A 106 9.83 -3.41 -3.10
CA ARG A 106 10.86 -3.80 -4.06
C ARG A 106 10.94 -5.29 -4.34
N GLU A 107 10.49 -6.14 -3.42
CA GLU A 107 10.73 -7.58 -3.47
C GLU A 107 9.45 -8.42 -3.51
N GLY A 108 8.29 -7.83 -3.18
CA GLY A 108 7.04 -8.58 -3.08
C GLY A 108 6.98 -9.45 -1.80
N ALA A 109 6.01 -10.35 -1.74
CA ALA A 109 5.90 -11.34 -0.67
C ALA A 109 5.29 -12.65 -1.17
N GLU A 110 5.83 -13.79 -0.71
CA GLU A 110 5.24 -15.12 -0.91
C GLU A 110 4.81 -15.71 0.43
N ILE A 111 3.55 -16.12 0.53
CA ILE A 111 2.94 -16.57 1.79
C ILE A 111 2.34 -17.96 1.61
N GLY A 112 2.94 -18.96 2.27
CA GLY A 112 2.41 -20.31 2.33
C GLY A 112 1.31 -20.44 3.38
N LEU A 113 0.11 -20.83 2.94
CA LEU A 113 -1.05 -21.12 3.78
C LEU A 113 -1.27 -22.63 3.81
N LYS A 114 -1.61 -23.17 4.98
CA LYS A 114 -1.72 -24.63 5.19
C LYS A 114 -3.16 -25.06 5.39
N ASP A 115 -3.41 -26.32 5.04
CA ASP A 115 -4.67 -27.01 5.35
C ASP A 115 -5.92 -26.27 4.84
N LEU A 116 -5.82 -25.56 3.72
CA LEU A 116 -6.95 -24.82 3.15
C LEU A 116 -7.99 -25.77 2.59
N ILE A 117 -9.25 -25.32 2.61
CA ILE A 117 -10.38 -26.06 2.03
C ILE A 117 -10.75 -25.37 0.71
N LYS A 118 -10.92 -26.16 -0.36
CA LYS A 118 -11.43 -25.63 -1.64
C LYS A 118 -12.72 -24.83 -1.42
N ASP A 119 -12.83 -23.71 -2.12
CA ASP A 119 -13.94 -22.76 -2.07
C ASP A 119 -14.08 -22.01 -0.71
N GLN A 120 -13.16 -22.19 0.23
CA GLN A 120 -13.02 -21.33 1.41
C GLN A 120 -12.70 -19.91 0.96
N THR A 121 -13.31 -18.93 1.62
CA THR A 121 -12.99 -17.52 1.43
C THR A 121 -11.95 -17.10 2.46
N ILE A 122 -10.89 -16.45 1.98
CA ILE A 122 -9.90 -15.81 2.83
C ILE A 122 -10.02 -14.30 2.67
N THR A 123 -9.84 -13.56 3.76
CA THR A 123 -9.88 -12.10 3.76
C THR A 123 -8.48 -11.57 3.97
N ILE A 124 -8.12 -10.56 3.17
CA ILE A 124 -6.81 -9.95 3.18
C ILE A 124 -7.01 -8.46 3.40
N GLN A 125 -6.21 -7.88 4.29
CA GLN A 125 -6.19 -6.45 4.54
C GLN A 125 -4.77 -5.95 4.53
N PHE A 126 -4.50 -4.84 3.84
CA PHE A 126 -3.23 -4.14 3.84
C PHE A 126 -3.40 -2.71 4.35
N GLU A 127 -2.38 -2.22 5.04
CA GLU A 127 -2.26 -0.84 5.49
C GLU A 127 -0.81 -0.33 5.32
N GLY A 128 -0.65 0.99 5.38
CA GLY A 128 0.65 1.66 5.24
C GLY A 128 0.73 2.59 4.04
N GLU A 129 1.95 3.03 3.73
CA GLU A 129 2.24 3.97 2.66
C GLU A 129 3.62 3.64 2.06
N ILE A 130 3.73 3.76 0.74
CA ILE A 130 4.98 3.61 -0.02
C ILE A 130 5.28 4.88 -0.81
N GLY A 131 6.55 5.11 -1.12
CA GLY A 131 6.98 6.11 -2.12
C GLY A 131 7.22 5.46 -3.47
N LEU A 132 6.72 6.07 -4.56
CA LEU A 132 6.77 5.62 -5.96
C LEU A 132 7.73 6.49 -6.80
N GLY A 133 8.86 6.85 -6.22
CA GLY A 133 9.80 7.80 -6.83
C GLY A 133 9.36 9.27 -6.78
N PHE A 134 10.20 10.14 -7.35
CA PHE A 134 10.09 11.60 -7.17
C PHE A 134 8.83 12.21 -7.80
N PHE A 135 8.37 11.70 -8.94
CA PHE A 135 7.27 12.29 -9.70
C PHE A 135 5.90 11.77 -9.31
N ALA A 136 5.77 10.47 -9.01
CA ALA A 136 4.48 9.87 -8.64
C ALA A 136 4.12 10.15 -7.17
N GLY A 137 5.11 10.36 -6.30
CA GLY A 137 4.89 10.73 -4.91
C GLY A 137 4.72 9.51 -4.02
N SER A 138 3.65 9.47 -3.23
CA SER A 138 3.33 8.37 -2.32
C SER A 138 1.95 7.78 -2.57
N SER A 139 1.79 6.53 -2.12
CA SER A 139 0.57 5.77 -2.32
C SER A 139 0.25 4.87 -1.12
N GLY A 140 -1.04 4.72 -0.84
CA GLY A 140 -1.55 3.64 -0.01
C GLY A 140 -1.70 2.33 -0.80
N PRO A 141 -2.23 1.26 -0.16
CA PRO A 141 -2.39 -0.05 -0.79
C PRO A 141 -3.32 -0.04 -2.02
N ASP A 142 -4.27 0.90 -2.09
CA ASP A 142 -5.19 1.04 -3.24
C ASP A 142 -4.55 1.66 -4.48
N GLY A 143 -3.29 2.12 -4.37
CA GLY A 143 -2.59 2.79 -5.47
C GLY A 143 -3.01 4.25 -5.67
N ILE A 144 -2.49 4.83 -6.74
CA ILE A 144 -2.88 6.16 -7.24
C ILE A 144 -3.40 6.08 -8.67
N LEU A 145 -4.28 7.02 -9.01
CA LEU A 145 -4.77 7.17 -10.38
C LEU A 145 -3.76 7.94 -11.25
N GLY A 146 -3.50 7.42 -12.45
CA GLY A 146 -2.47 7.93 -13.37
C GLY A 146 -1.25 7.00 -13.42
N PHE A 147 -0.23 7.37 -14.19
CA PHE A 147 1.03 6.62 -14.27
C PHE A 147 0.87 5.14 -14.70
N ALA A 148 -0.20 4.82 -15.42
CA ALA A 148 -0.51 3.46 -15.87
C ALA A 148 0.59 2.88 -16.78
N GLU A 149 1.29 3.73 -17.52
CA GLU A 149 2.43 3.37 -18.35
C GLU A 149 3.67 2.89 -17.56
N PHE A 150 3.70 3.15 -16.25
CA PHE A 150 4.75 2.70 -15.33
C PHE A 150 4.32 1.51 -14.46
N SER A 151 3.18 0.89 -14.78
CA SER A 151 2.64 -0.24 -14.01
C SER A 151 2.86 -1.56 -14.76
N TYR A 152 3.01 -2.67 -14.04
CA TYR A 152 3.00 -4.01 -14.65
C TYR A 152 1.64 -4.27 -15.33
N PHE A 153 0.56 -3.84 -14.68
CA PHE A 153 -0.82 -4.00 -15.15
C PHE A 153 -1.47 -2.61 -15.30
N PRO A 154 -1.51 -2.03 -16.52
CA PRO A 154 -1.99 -0.67 -16.75
C PRO A 154 -3.47 -0.42 -16.42
N ASN A 155 -4.26 -1.48 -16.24
CA ASN A 155 -5.67 -1.42 -15.85
C ASN A 155 -5.88 -1.46 -14.33
N ILE A 156 -4.81 -1.62 -13.55
CA ILE A 156 -4.81 -1.58 -12.09
C ILE A 156 -4.10 -0.28 -11.66
N PRO A 157 -4.53 0.42 -10.60
CA PRO A 157 -3.87 1.64 -10.15
C PRO A 157 -2.36 1.45 -9.90
N HIS A 158 -1.58 2.48 -10.22
CA HIS A 158 -0.13 2.44 -10.05
C HIS A 158 0.23 2.41 -8.56
N GLY A 159 1.16 1.53 -8.17
CA GLY A 159 1.55 1.34 -6.78
C GLY A 159 0.52 0.62 -5.90
N ALA A 160 -0.58 0.12 -6.47
CA ALA A 160 -1.52 -0.71 -5.74
C ALA A 160 -0.92 -2.06 -5.35
N VAL A 161 -1.40 -2.65 -4.26
CA VAL A 161 -1.14 -4.07 -3.96
C VAL A 161 -1.94 -4.93 -4.93
N ILE A 162 -1.24 -5.87 -5.55
CA ILE A 162 -1.84 -6.93 -6.35
C ILE A 162 -1.41 -8.28 -5.81
N GLY A 163 -2.19 -9.31 -6.12
CA GLY A 163 -1.93 -10.64 -5.63
C GLY A 163 -2.53 -11.73 -6.50
N ARG A 164 -2.01 -12.94 -6.33
CA ARG A 164 -2.49 -14.15 -7.00
C ARG A 164 -2.16 -15.39 -6.19
N TRP A 165 -2.84 -16.48 -6.50
CA TRP A 165 -2.33 -17.80 -6.15
C TRP A 165 -1.12 -18.11 -7.03
N LYS A 166 -0.08 -18.76 -6.47
CA LYS A 166 1.17 -19.05 -7.20
C LYS A 166 0.98 -19.86 -8.49
N GLU A 167 -0.04 -20.72 -8.50
CA GLU A 167 -0.42 -21.54 -9.66
C GLU A 167 -1.36 -20.81 -10.65
N ASP A 168 -1.82 -19.59 -10.31
CA ASP A 168 -2.64 -18.75 -11.19
C ASP A 168 -1.74 -17.92 -12.13
N SER A 169 -2.16 -17.76 -13.37
CA SER A 169 -1.47 -16.89 -14.33
C SER A 169 -1.79 -15.41 -14.08
N ASP A 170 -2.96 -15.13 -13.54
CA ASP A 170 -3.55 -13.81 -13.54
C ASP A 170 -3.32 -13.08 -12.21
N TRP A 171 -2.91 -11.82 -12.31
CA TRP A 171 -2.76 -10.93 -11.15
C TRP A 171 -4.06 -10.16 -10.91
N HIS A 172 -4.50 -10.14 -9.66
CA HIS A 172 -5.74 -9.48 -9.25
C HIS A 172 -5.44 -8.24 -8.41
N PHE A 173 -6.29 -7.22 -8.53
CA PHE A 173 -6.24 -6.06 -7.65
C PHE A 173 -6.62 -6.48 -6.22
N VAL A 174 -5.75 -6.17 -5.25
CA VAL A 174 -5.95 -6.47 -3.83
C VAL A 174 -6.27 -5.20 -3.05
N GLY A 175 -5.54 -4.11 -3.32
CA GLY A 175 -5.78 -2.84 -2.65
C GLY A 175 -5.58 -2.93 -1.13
N GLY A 176 -6.35 -2.12 -0.39
CA GLY A 176 -6.40 -2.17 1.08
C GLY A 176 -7.19 -3.35 1.65
N MET A 177 -8.09 -3.95 0.86
CA MET A 177 -8.91 -5.08 1.30
C MET A 177 -9.38 -5.92 0.10
N ALA A 178 -9.20 -7.23 0.18
CA ALA A 178 -9.71 -8.17 -0.82
C ALA A 178 -10.13 -9.51 -0.21
N GLU A 179 -10.91 -10.26 -0.97
CA GLU A 179 -11.27 -11.63 -0.69
C GLU A 179 -10.74 -12.53 -1.80
N PHE A 180 -10.16 -13.68 -1.43
CA PHE A 180 -9.78 -14.73 -2.37
C PHE A 180 -10.58 -15.99 -2.07
N VAL A 181 -10.98 -16.68 -3.14
CA VAL A 181 -11.54 -18.03 -3.04
C VAL A 181 -10.41 -19.03 -3.24
N VAL A 182 -10.28 -19.99 -2.33
CA VAL A 182 -9.26 -21.03 -2.39
C VAL A 182 -9.54 -21.97 -3.58
N PRO A 183 -8.61 -22.12 -4.54
CA PRO A 183 -8.88 -22.87 -5.78
C PRO A 183 -8.87 -24.39 -5.58
N SER A 184 -8.10 -24.89 -4.61
CA SER A 184 -8.03 -26.31 -4.27
C SER A 184 -7.61 -26.52 -2.82
N SER A 185 -8.05 -27.63 -2.22
CA SER A 185 -7.72 -27.97 -0.83
C SER A 185 -6.25 -28.35 -0.67
N GLY A 186 -5.69 -28.11 0.52
CA GLY A 186 -4.31 -28.40 0.88
C GLY A 186 -3.48 -27.14 1.09
N ASP A 187 -2.16 -27.29 0.99
CA ASP A 187 -1.23 -26.18 1.14
C ASP A 187 -1.17 -25.36 -0.16
N GLN A 188 -1.32 -24.04 -0.04
CA GLN A 188 -1.29 -23.11 -1.18
C GLN A 188 -0.33 -21.96 -0.89
N THR A 189 0.12 -21.28 -1.94
CA THR A 189 0.95 -20.07 -1.81
C THR A 189 0.25 -18.89 -2.46
N LEU A 190 0.14 -17.78 -1.72
CA LEU A 190 -0.22 -16.48 -2.27
C LEU A 190 1.04 -15.67 -2.56
N GLU A 191 1.05 -15.01 -3.69
CA GLU A 191 2.09 -14.07 -4.09
C GLU A 191 1.48 -12.66 -4.09
N PHE A 192 2.21 -11.70 -3.54
CA PHE A 192 1.84 -10.28 -3.52
C PHE A 192 2.96 -9.44 -4.09
N LEU A 193 2.61 -8.37 -4.79
CA LEU A 193 3.55 -7.34 -5.23
C LEU A 193 2.88 -5.97 -5.34
N VAL A 194 3.71 -4.95 -5.50
CA VAL A 194 3.28 -3.58 -5.79
C VAL A 194 3.22 -3.42 -7.31
N ASN A 195 2.11 -2.89 -7.83
CA ASN A 195 1.88 -2.68 -9.26
C ASN A 195 2.73 -1.52 -9.82
N ASP A 196 4.03 -1.76 -9.98
CA ASP A 196 5.02 -0.80 -10.45
C ASP A 196 6.12 -1.51 -11.23
N ALA A 197 6.30 -1.13 -12.49
CA ALA A 197 7.29 -1.73 -13.39
C ALA A 197 8.74 -1.29 -13.07
N ASP A 198 8.94 -0.18 -12.35
CA ASP A 198 10.26 0.29 -11.88
C ASP A 198 10.31 0.37 -10.35
N TYR A 199 10.22 -0.80 -9.72
CA TYR A 199 10.32 -0.96 -8.27
C TYR A 199 11.67 -0.51 -7.67
N SER A 200 12.69 -0.24 -8.48
CA SER A 200 14.03 0.11 -7.99
C SER A 200 14.08 1.44 -7.24
N ASN A 201 13.13 2.33 -7.55
CA ASN A 201 13.03 3.66 -6.95
C ASN A 201 12.00 3.73 -5.79
N ASN A 202 11.35 2.60 -5.47
CA ASN A 202 10.35 2.54 -4.42
C ASN A 202 10.96 2.60 -3.02
N LEU A 203 10.17 3.10 -2.06
CA LEU A 203 10.55 3.23 -0.66
C LEU A 203 9.43 2.77 0.25
N GLY A 204 9.77 2.03 1.31
CA GLY A 204 8.82 1.55 2.31
C GLY A 204 8.15 0.23 1.93
N GLY A 205 7.02 -0.04 2.57
CA GLY A 205 6.25 -1.27 2.35
C GLY A 205 4.90 -1.20 3.06
N PHE A 206 4.09 -2.23 2.84
CA PHE A 206 2.78 -2.38 3.47
C PHE A 206 2.83 -3.46 4.56
N GLN A 207 1.99 -3.29 5.57
CA GLN A 207 1.71 -4.33 6.56
C GLN A 207 0.35 -4.94 6.23
N GLY A 208 0.31 -6.27 6.18
CA GLY A 208 -0.90 -7.02 5.84
C GLY A 208 -1.33 -7.99 6.93
N VAL A 209 -2.60 -8.36 6.91
CA VAL A 209 -3.18 -9.47 7.70
C VAL A 209 -4.02 -10.34 6.76
N ILE A 210 -3.78 -11.64 6.78
CA ILE A 210 -4.66 -12.64 6.18
C ILE A 210 -5.44 -13.33 7.28
N VAL A 211 -6.75 -13.48 7.09
CA VAL A 211 -7.64 -14.30 7.90
C VAL A 211 -8.17 -15.43 7.03
N TYR A 212 -7.94 -16.68 7.45
CA TYR A 212 -8.39 -17.88 6.75
C TYR A 212 -9.00 -18.88 7.73
#